data_AF-A0A2H0VEM4-F1
#
_entry.id   AF-A0A2H0VEM4-F1
#
_cell.length_a   1.000
_cell.length_b   1.000
_cell.length_c   1.000
_cell.angle_alpha   90.00
_cell.angle_beta   90.00
_cell.angle_gamma   90.00
#
_symmetry.space_group_name_H-M   'P 1'
#
loop_
_entity.id
_entity.type
_entity.pdbx_description
1 polymer ?
#
loop_
_entity_poly.entity_id
_entity_poly.type
_entity_poly.pdbx_seq_one_letter_code
_entity_poly.pdbx_strand_id
1 'polypeptide(L)' 'MKEKIYFYTIALGSLTELQNQIIVSRDIGYINGKMFNSLAEKTVRAHKLINGMIKYFKNT' A
#
# COMPACT_ATOMS: atom_id res chain seq x y z
N MET A 1 -12.04 16.65 8.50
CA MET A 1 -10.83 15.85 8.85
C MET A 1 -11.12 14.36 8.98
N LYS A 2 -12.11 13.96 9.79
CA LYS A 2 -12.48 12.55 10.03
C LYS A 2 -12.73 11.74 8.75
N GLU A 3 -13.46 12.29 7.78
CA GLU A 3 -13.73 11.64 6.50
C GLU A 3 -12.46 11.36 5.68
N LYS A 4 -11.49 12.28 5.68
CA LYS A 4 -10.20 12.09 5.00
C LYS A 4 -9.42 10.95 5.66
N ILE A 5 -9.36 10.92 7.00
CA ILE A 5 -8.72 9.83 7.74
C ILE A 5 -9.38 8.48 7.40
N TYR A 6 -10.71 8.44 7.35
CA TYR A 6 -11.44 7.22 6.97
C TYR A 6 -11.10 6.77 5.54
N PHE A 7 -11.11 7.70 4.58
CA PHE A 7 -10.70 7.43 3.20
C PHE A 7 -9.28 6.86 3.11
N TYR A 8 -8.30 7.48 3.78
CA TYR A 8 -6.92 6.97 3.78
C TYR A 8 -6.77 5.64 4.53
N THR A 9 -7.61 5.37 5.53
CA THR A 9 -7.61 4.08 6.23
C THR A 9 -8.08 2.97 5.30
N ILE A 10 -9.14 3.21 4.51
CA ILE A 10 -9.58 2.27 3.46
C ILE A 10 -8.46 2.07 2.44
N ALA A 11 -7.85 3.16 1.95
CA ALA A 11 -6.76 3.07 0.99
C ALA A 11 -5.55 2.28 1.52
N LEU A 12 -5.24 2.40 2.81
CA LEU A 12 -4.19 1.63 3.47
C LEU A 12 -4.53 0.13 3.52
N GLY A 13 -5.79 -0.20 3.82
CA GLY A 13 -6.30 -1.57 3.77
C GLY A 13 -6.15 -2.18 2.38
N SER A 14 -6.69 -1.52 1.35
CA SER A 14 -6.60 -1.99 -0.04
C SER A 14 -5.15 -2.12 -0.53
N LEU A 15 -4.26 -1.20 -0.14
CA LEU A 15 -2.84 -1.31 -0.48
C LEU A 15 -2.18 -2.52 0.18
N THR A 16 -2.55 -2.84 1.43
CA THR A 16 -2.05 -4.00 2.16
C THR A 16 -2.52 -5.30 1.51
N GLU A 17 -3.79 -5.36 1.09
CA GLU A 17 -4.33 -6.50 0.32
C GLU A 17 -3.57 -6.70 -1.00
N LEU A 18 -3.30 -5.62 -1.74
CA LEU A 18 -2.52 -5.67 -2.98
C LEU A 18 -1.08 -6.16 -2.74
N GLN A 19 -0.42 -5.71 -1.66
CA GLN A 19 0.92 -6.19 -1.29
C GLN A 19 0.93 -7.69 -1.05
N ASN A 20 -0.08 -8.23 -0.37
CA ASN A 20 -0.23 -9.67 -0.16
C ASN A 20 -0.45 -10.41 -1.48
N GLN A 21 -1.30 -9.90 -2.36
CA GLN A 21 -1.54 -10.48 -3.68
C GLN A 21 -0.27 -10.48 -4.56
N ILE A 22 0.57 -9.44 -4.47
CA ILE A 22 1.86 -9.39 -5.18
C ILE A 22 2.81 -10.49 -4.69
N ILE A 23 2.86 -10.75 -3.38
CA ILE A 23 3.67 -11.83 -2.79
C ILE A 23 3.18 -13.19 -3.31
N VAL A 24 1.88 -13.47 -3.19
CA VAL A 24 1.29 -14.73 -3.67
C VAL A 24 1.54 -14.91 -5.17
N SER A 25 1.35 -13.86 -5.97
CA SER A 25 1.56 -13.89 -7.43
C SER A 25 3.00 -14.23 -7.80
N ARG A 26 3.99 -13.81 -6.99
CA ARG A 26 5.39 -14.20 -7.18
C ARG A 26 5.58 -15.68 -6.85
N ASP A 27 5.03 -16.12 -5.73
CA ASP A 27 5.25 -17.46 -5.20
C ASP A 27 4.67 -18.56 -6.12
N ILE A 28 3.55 -18.28 -6.78
CA ILE A 28 2.95 -19.17 -7.79
C ILE A 28 3.49 -18.95 -9.22
N GLY A 29 4.50 -18.10 -9.39
CA GLY A 29 5.20 -17.90 -10.66
C GLY A 29 4.47 -17.04 -11.70
N TYR A 30 3.39 -16.32 -11.34
CA TYR A 30 2.72 -15.39 -12.25
C TYR A 30 3.56 -14.14 -12.53
N ILE A 31 4.42 -13.74 -11.60
CA ILE A 31 5.32 -12.59 -11.77
C ILE A 31 6.74 -12.99 -11.40
N ASN A 32 7.73 -12.48 -12.14
CA ASN A 32 9.14 -12.74 -11.86
C ASN A 32 9.70 -11.79 -10.79
N GLY A 33 10.90 -12.11 -10.28
CA GLY A 33 11.55 -11.33 -9.23
C GLY A 33 11.78 -9.84 -9.58
N LYS A 34 12.07 -9.51 -10.84
CA LYS A 34 12.25 -8.11 -11.27
C LYS A 34 10.94 -7.32 -11.17
N MET A 35 9.84 -7.93 -11.62
CA MET A 35 8.52 -7.33 -11.55
C MET A 35 8.02 -7.22 -10.11
N PHE A 36 8.24 -8.26 -9.29
CA PHE A 36 7.96 -8.24 -7.86
C PHE A 36 8.68 -7.08 -7.17
N ASN A 37 10.01 -6.93 -7.36
CA ASN A 37 10.78 -5.86 -6.73
C ASN A 37 10.25 -4.47 -7.12
N SER A 38 9.96 -4.25 -8.40
CA SER A 38 9.39 -2.98 -8.89
C SER A 38 8.03 -2.67 -8.26
N LEU A 39 7.14 -3.66 -8.14
CA LEU A 39 5.82 -3.50 -7.51
C LEU A 39 5.92 -3.31 -5.99
N ALA A 40 6.79 -4.07 -5.32
CA ALA A 40 7.04 -3.95 -3.89
C ALA A 40 7.57 -2.56 -3.53
N GLU A 41 8.54 -2.03 -4.27
CA GLU A 41 9.05 -0.67 -4.04
C GLU A 41 7.97 0.40 -4.20
N LYS A 42 7.14 0.31 -5.24
CA LYS A 42 6.04 1.25 -5.47
C LYS A 42 5.00 1.22 -4.34
N THR A 43 4.61 0.02 -3.92
CA THR A 43 3.62 -0.13 -2.85
C THR A 43 4.18 0.31 -1.49
N VAL A 44 5.47 0.10 -1.20
CA VAL A 44 6.13 0.66 0.00
C VAL A 44 6.11 2.19 -0.01
N ARG A 45 6.37 2.84 -1.16
CA ARG A 45 6.26 4.29 -1.27
C ARG A 45 4.83 4.78 -1.04
N ALA A 46 3.84 4.12 -1.63
CA ALA A 46 2.43 4.45 -1.42
C ALA A 46 2.03 4.28 0.07
N HIS A 47 2.49 3.23 0.73
CA HIS A 47 2.22 2.97 2.15
C HIS A 47 2.75 4.10 3.04
N LYS A 48 3.97 4.59 2.76
CA LYS A 48 4.56 5.74 3.48
C LYS A 48 3.75 7.01 3.25
N LEU A 49 3.31 7.28 2.03
CA LEU A 49 2.51 8.46 1.70
C LEU A 49 1.14 8.44 2.39
N ILE A 50 0.43 7.31 2.34
CA ILE A 50 -0.89 7.16 2.98
C ILE A 50 -0.77 7.35 4.49
N ASN A 51 0.20 6.72 5.14
CA ASN A 51 0.43 6.92 6.57
C ASN A 51 0.82 8.37 6.91
N GLY A 52 1.63 9.02 6.07
CA GLY A 52 1.95 10.43 6.19
C GLY A 52 0.70 11.32 6.17
N MET A 53 -0.23 11.05 5.25
CA MET A 53 -1.51 11.76 5.17
C MET A 53 -2.40 11.50 6.38
N ILE A 54 -2.54 10.24 6.82
CA ILE A 54 -3.29 9.91 8.04
C ILE A 54 -2.73 10.67 9.25
N LYS A 55 -1.41 10.70 9.41
CA LYS A 55 -0.73 11.42 10.50
C LYS A 55 -0.97 12.93 10.41
N TYR A 56 -0.83 13.51 9.22
CA TYR A 56 -1.08 14.93 8.99
C TYR A 56 -2.51 15.32 9.39
N PHE A 57 -3.50 14.56 8.92
CA PHE A 57 -4.92 14.84 9.20
C PHE A 57 -5.36 14.49 10.63
N LYS A 58 -4.60 13.69 11.38
CA LYS A 58 -4.84 13.45 12.82
C LYS A 58 -4.33 14.59 13.71
N ASN A 59 -3.29 15.29 13.26
CA ASN A 59 -2.59 16.32 14.03
C ASN A 59 -2.97 17.75 13.63
N THR A 60 -3.80 17.90 12.60
CA THR A 60 -4.37 19.16 12.12
C THR A 60 -5.88 19.10 12.32
#